data_AF-A0A534QGN9-F1
#
_entry.id   AF-A0A534QGN9-F1
#
_cell.length_a   1.000
_cell.length_b   1.000
_cell.length_c   1.000
_cell.angle_alpha   90.00
_cell.angle_beta   90.00
_cell.angle_gamma   90.00
#
_symmetry.space_group_name_H-M   'P 1'
#
loop_
_entity.id
_entity.type
_entity.pdbx_description
1 polymer ?
#
loop_
_entity_poly.entity_id
_entity_poly.type
_entity_poly.pdbx_seq_one_letter_code
_entity_poly.pdbx_strand_id
1 'polypeptide(L)'
;MNEFDEDVSGTADCSDGSVPVLNVHLKASLFLDGDLLPSRCSGGPTPGRECANNADCGAGGICVNDTGRCADSGSACTSDSDCPSSTCETGVCIGGTQAGKGCVTDAGCPSSTCRTLIQPCPVCNPATHKCNGGANHDLACVPGDSAFDGDYPTSHDCPPPAPKNIGSVPLILGLTTGTLSKTAVDLPGQPNVFCGFCRNKSTNQFKNPAVPCTSDASCASLSGFTSCGQRTAGAFTPLDLARTITVTGIPAGPLSTGGPRRAGALAAIFCIPSTLNSLADSAGDLPGPAAGSIAMQMQLVP
;
A
#
# COMPACT_ATOMS: atom_id res chain seq x y z
N MET A 1 -7.67 1.80 3.90
CA MET A 1 -8.80 1.64 2.94
C MET A 1 -9.10 2.99 2.33
N ASN A 2 -9.18 3.07 1.01
CA ASN A 2 -9.41 4.33 0.31
C ASN A 2 -10.83 4.35 -0.25
N GLU A 3 -11.57 5.40 0.02
CA GLU A 3 -12.91 5.62 -0.54
C GLU A 3 -12.92 6.95 -1.29
N PHE A 4 -13.70 7.02 -2.37
CA PHE A 4 -14.00 8.28 -3.05
C PHE A 4 -14.84 9.15 -2.11
N ASP A 5 -14.44 10.40 -1.93
CA ASP A 5 -15.18 11.33 -1.08
C ASP A 5 -16.43 11.89 -1.79
N GLU A 6 -16.44 11.85 -3.12
CA GLU A 6 -17.48 12.41 -3.98
C GLU A 6 -17.53 11.73 -5.36
N ASP A 7 -18.64 11.93 -6.08
CA ASP A 7 -18.75 11.54 -7.48
C ASP A 7 -17.69 12.26 -8.30
N VAL A 8 -16.86 11.49 -9.00
CA VAL A 8 -15.75 12.01 -9.79
C VAL A 8 -16.19 12.22 -11.24
N SER A 9 -15.91 13.40 -11.78
CA SER A 9 -16.10 13.70 -13.20
C SER A 9 -14.78 14.05 -13.88
N GLY A 10 -14.67 13.74 -15.17
CA GLY A 10 -13.46 13.97 -15.96
C GLY A 10 -13.71 13.80 -17.44
N THR A 11 -12.62 13.79 -18.21
CA THR A 11 -12.66 13.61 -19.67
C THR A 11 -11.83 12.42 -20.07
N ALA A 12 -12.19 11.79 -21.19
CA ALA A 12 -11.47 10.67 -21.76
C ALA A 12 -11.63 10.62 -23.28
N ASP A 13 -10.65 10.04 -23.97
CA ASP A 13 -10.70 9.83 -25.41
C ASP A 13 -11.41 8.51 -25.73
N CYS A 14 -12.45 8.57 -26.57
CA CYS A 14 -13.19 7.38 -26.97
C CYS A 14 -12.41 6.49 -27.97
N SER A 15 -11.41 7.04 -28.64
CA SER A 15 -10.63 6.37 -29.69
C SER A 15 -9.67 5.33 -29.11
N ASP A 16 -9.10 5.61 -27.94
CA ASP A 16 -8.12 4.74 -27.28
C ASP A 16 -8.39 4.50 -25.78
N GLY A 17 -9.44 5.11 -25.22
CA GLY A 17 -9.82 4.96 -23.82
C GLY A 17 -8.83 5.63 -22.86
N SER A 18 -8.06 6.63 -23.32
CA SER A 18 -7.11 7.36 -22.50
C SER A 18 -7.79 8.43 -21.63
N VAL A 19 -7.31 8.54 -20.39
CA VAL A 19 -7.74 9.55 -19.41
C VAL A 19 -6.52 10.41 -19.08
N PRO A 20 -6.45 11.68 -19.54
CA PRO A 20 -5.26 12.51 -19.38
C PRO A 20 -5.02 12.88 -17.91
N VAL A 21 -6.05 13.41 -17.22
CA VAL A 21 -6.06 13.64 -15.77
C VAL A 21 -7.48 13.49 -15.25
N LEU A 22 -7.64 12.71 -14.19
CA LEU A 22 -8.83 12.59 -13.38
C LEU A 22 -8.48 12.98 -11.95
N ASN A 23 -8.98 14.13 -11.49
CA ASN A 23 -8.73 14.60 -10.13
C ASN A 23 -9.70 13.92 -9.18
N VAL A 24 -9.17 13.32 -8.12
CA VAL A 24 -9.95 12.55 -7.16
C VAL A 24 -9.61 12.98 -5.75
N HIS A 25 -10.65 13.19 -4.94
CA HIS A 25 -10.53 13.26 -3.50
C HIS A 25 -10.80 11.89 -2.90
N LEU A 26 -9.80 11.35 -2.22
CA LEU A 26 -9.89 10.10 -1.48
C LEU A 26 -9.90 10.38 0.01
N LYS A 27 -10.79 9.68 0.72
CA LYS A 27 -10.68 9.44 2.15
C LYS A 27 -9.84 8.18 2.34
N ALA A 28 -8.57 8.35 2.69
CA ALA A 28 -7.70 7.24 3.03
C ALA A 28 -7.79 6.95 4.53
N SER A 29 -8.60 5.95 4.90
CA SER A 29 -8.61 5.41 6.25
C SER A 29 -7.29 4.70 6.55
N LEU A 30 -6.65 5.16 7.61
CA LEU A 30 -5.41 4.63 8.15
C LEU A 30 -5.73 3.66 9.28
N PHE A 31 -5.12 2.48 9.21
CA PHE A 31 -5.27 1.45 10.23
C PHE A 31 -3.92 1.25 10.90
N LEU A 32 -3.91 1.08 12.23
CA LEU A 32 -2.69 0.72 12.94
C LEU A 32 -2.37 -0.73 12.57
N ASP A 33 -1.37 -0.88 11.70
CA ASP A 33 -0.98 -2.14 11.08
C ASP A 33 -0.30 -3.01 12.13
N GLY A 34 -1.08 -3.94 12.68
CA GLY A 34 -0.57 -5.22 13.14
C GLY A 34 -1.32 -6.27 12.34
N ASP A 35 -0.70 -7.43 12.13
CA ASP A 35 -1.32 -8.55 11.43
C ASP A 35 -2.72 -8.82 11.99
N LEU A 36 -3.75 -8.54 11.16
CA LEU A 36 -5.14 -8.68 11.53
C LEU A 36 -5.61 -10.14 11.42
N LEU A 37 -4.78 -11.00 10.82
CA LEU A 37 -4.98 -12.42 10.62
C LEU A 37 -3.69 -13.16 11.02
N PRO A 38 -3.31 -13.16 12.31
CA PRO A 38 -2.07 -13.77 12.81
C PRO A 38 -1.90 -15.24 12.46
N SER A 39 -3.01 -15.93 12.15
CA SER A 39 -3.00 -17.27 11.60
C SER A 39 -4.15 -17.46 10.63
N ARG A 40 -3.86 -17.96 9.43
CA ARG A 40 -4.85 -18.23 8.39
C ARG A 40 -4.71 -19.60 7.77
N CYS A 41 -5.81 -20.09 7.22
CA CYS A 41 -5.82 -21.33 6.47
C CYS A 41 -5.11 -21.20 5.13
N SER A 42 -4.13 -22.08 4.87
CA SER A 42 -3.54 -22.30 3.56
C SER A 42 -4.08 -23.60 2.97
N GLY A 43 -4.69 -23.52 1.79
CA GLY A 43 -5.40 -24.66 1.18
C GLY A 43 -6.73 -25.00 1.87
N GLY A 44 -7.29 -26.16 1.53
CA GLY A 44 -8.60 -26.60 2.01
C GLY A 44 -9.79 -25.81 1.43
N PRO A 45 -11.01 -26.05 1.92
CA PRO A 45 -12.22 -25.33 1.49
C PRO A 45 -12.31 -23.88 1.99
N THR A 46 -11.49 -23.47 2.96
CA THR A 46 -11.52 -22.12 3.56
C THR A 46 -10.17 -21.37 3.51
N PRO A 47 -9.45 -21.29 2.37
CA PRO A 47 -8.17 -20.58 2.31
C PRO A 47 -8.33 -19.11 2.72
N GLY A 48 -7.43 -18.59 3.55
CA GLY A 48 -7.41 -17.21 4.04
C GLY A 48 -8.33 -16.92 5.25
N ARG A 49 -9.05 -17.94 5.76
CA ARG A 49 -9.86 -17.81 6.99
C ARG A 49 -8.97 -17.81 8.23
N GLU A 50 -9.30 -17.02 9.23
CA GLU A 50 -8.65 -17.09 10.55
C GLU A 50 -8.78 -18.51 11.13
N CYS A 51 -7.69 -19.01 11.70
CA CYS A 51 -7.65 -20.33 12.30
C CYS A 51 -6.84 -20.32 13.59
N ALA A 52 -7.26 -21.15 14.55
CA ALA A 52 -6.45 -21.48 15.71
C ALA A 52 -5.66 -22.79 15.49
N ASN A 53 -6.16 -23.66 14.61
CA ASN A 53 -5.54 -24.95 14.30
C ASN A 53 -5.98 -25.47 12.92
N ASN A 54 -5.34 -26.53 12.43
CA ASN A 54 -5.61 -27.08 11.09
C ASN A 54 -7.06 -27.56 10.88
N ALA A 55 -7.80 -27.92 11.94
CA ALA A 55 -9.17 -28.38 11.79
C ALA A 55 -10.10 -27.25 11.31
N ASP A 56 -9.79 -26.00 11.66
CA ASP A 56 -10.56 -24.80 11.24
C ASP A 56 -10.50 -24.57 9.71
N CYS A 57 -9.53 -25.22 9.05
CA CYS A 57 -9.24 -25.09 7.62
C CYS A 57 -9.85 -26.19 6.75
N GLY A 58 -10.50 -27.19 7.36
CA GLY A 58 -11.09 -28.32 6.66
C GLY A 58 -10.06 -29.25 6.00
N ALA A 59 -10.57 -30.25 5.27
CA ALA A 59 -9.71 -31.27 4.66
C ALA A 59 -8.72 -30.67 3.66
N GLY A 60 -7.42 -30.96 3.87
CA GLY A 60 -6.33 -30.45 3.03
C GLY A 60 -5.91 -29.00 3.33
N GLY A 61 -6.51 -28.35 4.33
CA GLY A 61 -6.10 -27.04 4.82
C GLY A 61 -5.12 -27.13 5.99
N ILE A 62 -4.17 -26.20 6.05
CA ILE A 62 -3.21 -26.06 7.15
C ILE A 62 -3.36 -24.66 7.74
N CYS A 63 -3.39 -24.56 9.07
CA CYS A 63 -3.36 -23.28 9.74
C CYS A 63 -1.91 -22.77 9.78
N VAL A 64 -1.67 -21.69 9.05
CA VAL A 64 -0.36 -21.08 8.89
C VAL A 64 -0.32 -19.80 9.70
N ASN A 65 0.70 -19.64 10.53
CA ASN A 65 0.98 -18.38 11.21
C ASN A 65 1.54 -17.37 10.19
N ASP A 66 1.00 -16.15 10.20
CA ASP A 66 1.40 -15.05 9.32
C ASP A 66 2.07 -13.89 10.09
N THR A 67 2.31 -14.08 11.39
CA THR A 67 3.01 -13.12 12.23
C THR A 67 4.49 -13.02 11.87
N GLY A 68 5.17 -14.15 11.66
CA GLY A 68 6.59 -14.12 11.30
C GLY A 68 7.26 -15.47 11.08
N ARG A 69 8.51 -15.40 10.60
CA ARG A 69 9.42 -16.53 10.41
C ARG A 69 10.78 -16.22 11.03
N CYS A 70 11.38 -17.21 11.69
CA CYS A 70 12.75 -17.07 12.19
C CYS A 70 13.73 -16.94 11.02
N ALA A 71 14.64 -15.96 11.09
CA ALA A 71 15.58 -15.67 10.01
C ALA A 71 16.56 -16.83 9.71
N ASP A 72 16.83 -17.69 10.68
CA ASP A 72 17.77 -18.81 10.55
C ASP A 72 17.11 -20.10 10.03
N SER A 73 15.96 -20.46 10.61
CA SER A 73 15.31 -21.77 10.48
C SER A 73 14.05 -21.73 9.63
N GLY A 74 13.44 -20.57 9.44
CA GLY A 74 12.13 -20.45 8.81
C GLY A 74 10.97 -21.00 9.64
N SER A 75 11.21 -21.30 10.92
CA SER A 75 10.16 -21.70 11.85
C SER A 75 9.17 -20.55 12.03
N ALA A 76 7.88 -20.85 12.13
CA ALA A 76 6.89 -19.84 12.48
C ALA A 76 7.19 -19.26 13.88
N CYS A 77 7.06 -17.95 14.02
CA CYS A 77 7.35 -17.25 15.27
C CYS A 77 6.36 -16.11 15.48
N THR A 78 6.19 -15.72 16.74
CA THR A 78 5.39 -14.55 17.15
C THR A 78 6.23 -13.50 17.85
N SER A 79 7.44 -13.86 18.26
CA SER A 79 8.42 -12.99 18.90
C SER A 79 9.83 -13.57 18.76
N ASP A 80 10.86 -12.77 19.03
CA ASP A 80 12.26 -13.20 18.96
C ASP A 80 12.59 -14.38 19.89
N SER A 81 11.83 -14.57 20.98
CA SER A 81 12.07 -15.71 21.88
C SER A 81 11.73 -17.07 21.25
N ASP A 82 10.93 -17.08 20.19
CA ASP A 82 10.60 -18.30 19.44
C ASP A 82 11.76 -18.70 18.49
N CYS A 83 12.76 -17.84 18.34
CA CYS A 83 13.90 -17.98 17.44
C CYS A 83 15.21 -18.11 18.26
N PRO A 84 15.66 -19.33 18.60
CA PRO A 84 16.74 -19.54 19.58
C PRO A 84 18.10 -18.95 19.17
N SER A 85 18.30 -18.69 17.87
CA SER A 85 19.56 -18.20 17.31
C SER A 85 19.36 -17.12 16.26
N SER A 86 18.17 -16.51 16.21
CA SER A 86 17.83 -15.46 15.26
C SER A 86 16.68 -14.57 15.75
N THR A 87 16.23 -13.66 14.90
CA THR A 87 15.08 -12.77 15.13
C THR A 87 13.85 -13.28 14.39
N CYS A 88 12.69 -12.94 14.93
CA CYS A 88 11.41 -13.22 14.31
C CYS A 88 11.06 -12.13 13.31
N GLU A 89 11.13 -12.46 12.02
CA GLU A 89 10.92 -11.48 10.95
C GLU A 89 9.51 -11.57 10.38
N THR A 90 8.93 -10.43 10.01
CA THR A 90 7.55 -10.31 9.51
C THR A 90 7.40 -10.65 8.02
N GLY A 91 8.46 -11.11 7.37
CA GLY A 91 8.46 -11.54 5.98
C GLY A 91 9.09 -12.93 5.80
N VAL A 92 8.89 -13.50 4.61
CA VAL A 92 9.43 -14.80 4.20
C VAL A 92 10.05 -14.73 2.81
N CYS A 93 11.22 -15.35 2.63
CA CYS A 93 11.80 -15.50 1.30
C CYS A 93 11.01 -16.51 0.47
N ILE A 94 10.56 -16.12 -0.73
CA ILE A 94 9.73 -16.97 -1.59
C ILE A 94 10.54 -17.96 -2.45
N GLY A 95 11.86 -17.85 -2.45
CA GLY A 95 12.75 -18.63 -3.30
C GLY A 95 14.22 -18.49 -2.90
N GLY A 96 15.10 -19.09 -3.72
CA GLY A 96 16.53 -19.11 -3.47
C GLY A 96 16.95 -20.03 -2.31
N THR A 97 18.20 -19.90 -1.88
CA THR A 97 18.76 -20.73 -0.79
C THR A 97 18.19 -20.41 0.59
N GLN A 98 17.50 -19.28 0.70
CA GLN A 98 16.86 -18.82 1.92
C GLN A 98 15.33 -19.01 1.89
N ALA A 99 14.79 -19.74 0.89
CA ALA A 99 13.35 -19.98 0.77
C ALA A 99 12.73 -20.48 2.09
N GLY A 100 11.64 -19.84 2.52
CA GLY A 100 10.94 -20.16 3.77
C GLY A 100 11.52 -19.50 5.02
N LYS A 101 12.68 -18.86 4.96
CA LYS A 101 13.29 -18.15 6.11
C LYS A 101 12.76 -16.74 6.27
N GLY A 102 12.84 -16.24 7.51
CA GLY A 102 12.50 -14.87 7.88
C GLY A 102 13.32 -13.83 7.15
N CYS A 103 12.66 -12.75 6.73
CA CYS A 103 13.29 -11.60 6.11
C CYS A 103 12.51 -10.32 6.40
N VAL A 104 13.20 -9.18 6.38
CA VAL A 104 12.59 -7.84 6.45
C VAL A 104 12.58 -7.15 5.08
N THR A 105 13.56 -7.48 4.24
CA THR A 105 13.75 -6.90 2.91
C THR A 105 14.35 -7.94 1.97
N ASP A 106 14.31 -7.67 0.66
CA ASP A 106 14.90 -8.53 -0.37
C ASP A 106 16.40 -8.80 -0.17
N ALA A 107 17.11 -7.92 0.55
CA ALA A 107 18.51 -8.16 0.90
C ALA A 107 18.69 -9.43 1.76
N GLY A 108 17.67 -9.82 2.54
CA GLY A 108 17.65 -11.07 3.30
C GLY A 108 17.38 -12.32 2.45
N CYS A 109 17.00 -12.15 1.18
CA CYS A 109 16.63 -13.22 0.25
C CYS A 109 17.50 -13.18 -1.01
N PRO A 110 18.78 -13.58 -0.95
CA PRO A 110 19.66 -13.53 -2.12
C PRO A 110 19.07 -14.28 -3.32
N SER A 111 18.95 -13.59 -4.46
CA SER A 111 18.35 -14.12 -5.71
C SER A 111 16.85 -14.45 -5.61
N SER A 112 16.13 -13.84 -4.66
CA SER A 112 14.68 -13.96 -4.46
C SER A 112 14.13 -12.65 -3.87
N THR A 113 12.82 -12.59 -3.69
CA THR A 113 12.12 -11.49 -3.02
C THR A 113 11.72 -11.90 -1.60
N CYS A 114 11.70 -10.92 -0.70
CA CYS A 114 11.13 -11.02 0.63
C CYS A 114 9.66 -10.62 0.59
N ARG A 115 8.77 -11.56 0.92
CA ARG A 115 7.33 -11.32 0.95
C ARG A 115 6.87 -11.08 2.38
N THR A 116 6.22 -9.95 2.63
CA THR A 116 5.64 -9.64 3.95
C THR A 116 4.50 -10.60 4.26
N LEU A 117 4.47 -11.17 5.46
CA LEU A 117 3.41 -12.06 5.90
C LEU A 117 2.20 -11.32 6.48
N ILE A 118 2.39 -10.05 6.87
CA ILE A 118 1.33 -9.17 7.39
C ILE A 118 0.20 -9.09 6.37
N GLN A 119 -1.00 -9.49 6.78
CA GLN A 119 -2.20 -9.37 5.96
C GLN A 119 -3.10 -8.24 6.51
N PRO A 120 -2.99 -7.01 5.97
CA PRO A 120 -3.68 -5.84 6.51
C PRO A 120 -5.19 -5.81 6.22
N CYS A 121 -5.71 -6.73 5.41
CA CYS A 121 -7.13 -6.84 5.07
C CYS A 121 -7.53 -8.32 4.91
N PRO A 122 -8.73 -8.74 5.34
CA PRO A 122 -9.21 -10.09 5.05
C PRO A 122 -9.27 -10.42 3.56
N VAL A 123 -8.99 -11.68 3.22
CA VAL A 123 -8.97 -12.17 1.83
C VAL A 123 -10.40 -12.34 1.31
N CYS A 124 -10.64 -11.89 0.09
CA CYS A 124 -11.82 -12.27 -0.67
C CYS A 124 -11.59 -13.63 -1.33
N ASN A 125 -12.37 -14.63 -0.96
CA ASN A 125 -12.20 -15.98 -1.49
C ASN A 125 -12.60 -16.02 -2.99
N PRO A 126 -11.70 -16.41 -3.91
CA PRO A 126 -12.01 -16.41 -5.33
C PRO A 126 -13.00 -17.51 -5.75
N ALA A 127 -13.18 -18.55 -4.93
CA ALA A 127 -14.12 -19.63 -5.20
C ALA A 127 -15.53 -19.33 -4.66
N THR A 128 -15.62 -18.68 -3.48
CA THR A 128 -16.92 -18.42 -2.84
C THR A 128 -17.42 -16.98 -3.02
N HIS A 129 -16.57 -16.07 -3.50
CA HIS A 129 -16.83 -14.62 -3.61
C HIS A 129 -17.28 -14.01 -2.29
N LYS A 130 -16.68 -14.46 -1.19
CA LYS A 130 -16.97 -14.00 0.18
C LYS A 130 -15.72 -13.63 0.95
N CYS A 131 -15.85 -12.67 1.86
CA CYS A 131 -14.76 -12.29 2.76
C CYS A 131 -14.49 -13.39 3.79
N ASN A 132 -13.23 -13.82 3.87
CA ASN A 132 -12.80 -14.86 4.79
C ASN A 132 -12.58 -14.37 6.24
N GLY A 133 -12.86 -13.10 6.53
CA GLY A 133 -12.70 -12.52 7.87
C GLY A 133 -13.11 -11.05 7.95
N GLY A 134 -12.85 -10.43 9.11
CA GLY A 134 -13.17 -9.03 9.38
C GLY A 134 -14.66 -8.74 9.55
N ALA A 135 -15.03 -7.45 9.50
CA ALA A 135 -16.40 -7.01 9.74
C ALA A 135 -17.40 -7.51 8.69
N ASN A 136 -16.91 -7.79 7.47
CA ASN A 136 -17.71 -8.31 6.37
C ASN A 136 -17.58 -9.82 6.19
N HIS A 137 -17.21 -10.57 7.23
CA HIS A 137 -17.11 -12.03 7.17
C HIS A 137 -18.37 -12.68 6.55
N ASP A 138 -18.16 -13.61 5.61
CA ASP A 138 -19.20 -14.28 4.82
C ASP A 138 -20.08 -13.40 3.92
N LEU A 139 -19.85 -12.08 3.90
CA LEU A 139 -20.50 -11.17 2.97
C LEU A 139 -19.79 -11.20 1.61
N ALA A 140 -20.56 -10.81 0.57
CA ALA A 140 -20.10 -10.81 -0.80
C ALA A 140 -18.90 -9.86 -0.99
N CYS A 141 -17.94 -10.29 -1.81
CA CYS A 141 -16.80 -9.49 -2.21
C CYS A 141 -16.37 -9.81 -3.65
N VAL A 142 -15.69 -8.86 -4.27
CA VAL A 142 -15.03 -9.02 -5.56
C VAL A 142 -13.54 -9.25 -5.33
N PRO A 143 -12.98 -10.40 -5.74
CA PRO A 143 -11.53 -10.63 -5.67
C PRO A 143 -10.79 -9.57 -6.50
N GLY A 144 -9.76 -8.94 -5.91
CA GLY A 144 -8.80 -8.12 -6.66
C GLY A 144 -8.09 -8.93 -7.76
N ASP A 145 -7.72 -8.26 -8.84
CA ASP A 145 -7.16 -8.84 -10.07
C ASP A 145 -5.67 -8.48 -10.29
N SER A 146 -5.05 -7.76 -9.35
CA SER A 146 -3.66 -7.35 -9.41
C SER A 146 -2.70 -8.53 -9.09
N ALA A 147 -1.84 -8.88 -10.04
CA ALA A 147 -0.92 -10.01 -9.99
C ALA A 147 0.31 -9.77 -9.10
N PHE A 148 0.12 -9.48 -7.81
CA PHE A 148 1.20 -9.38 -6.82
C PHE A 148 1.23 -10.63 -5.93
N ASP A 149 2.18 -11.54 -6.22
CA ASP A 149 2.77 -12.58 -5.36
C ASP A 149 1.93 -13.25 -4.24
N GLY A 150 0.72 -13.71 -4.57
CA GLY A 150 0.06 -14.81 -3.84
C GLY A 150 -0.49 -14.53 -2.44
N ASP A 151 -0.35 -13.29 -1.93
CA ASP A 151 -1.04 -12.80 -0.72
C ASP A 151 -2.28 -11.93 -1.05
N TYR A 152 -2.60 -11.81 -2.35
CA TYR A 152 -3.84 -11.22 -2.88
C TYR A 152 -4.82 -12.34 -3.28
N PRO A 153 -6.15 -12.11 -3.15
CA PRO A 153 -6.80 -10.81 -3.25
C PRO A 153 -7.44 -10.34 -1.94
N THR A 154 -6.83 -9.36 -1.29
CA THR A 154 -7.60 -8.53 -0.35
C THR A 154 -8.52 -7.65 -1.17
N SER A 155 -9.82 -7.84 -1.01
CA SER A 155 -10.81 -6.96 -1.63
C SER A 155 -11.02 -5.75 -0.74
N HIS A 156 -11.26 -4.59 -1.33
CA HIS A 156 -11.78 -3.43 -0.60
C HIS A 156 -13.13 -3.74 0.08
N ASP A 157 -13.85 -4.76 -0.41
CA ASP A 157 -15.09 -5.25 0.18
C ASP A 157 -14.88 -6.00 1.51
N CYS A 158 -13.62 -6.32 1.85
CA CYS A 158 -13.25 -6.99 3.09
C CYS A 158 -12.45 -6.02 3.97
N PRO A 159 -13.12 -5.07 4.66
CA PRO A 159 -12.45 -4.03 5.41
C PRO A 159 -11.78 -4.59 6.68
N PRO A 160 -10.66 -3.99 7.10
CA PRO A 160 -10.09 -4.26 8.41
C PRO A 160 -11.05 -3.85 9.56
N PRO A 161 -10.92 -4.42 10.76
CA PRO A 161 -11.81 -4.12 11.89
C PRO A 161 -11.77 -2.63 12.28
N ALA A 162 -12.96 -2.02 12.45
CA ALA A 162 -13.13 -0.61 12.83
C ALA A 162 -12.31 -0.14 14.07
N PRO A 163 -12.07 -0.95 15.12
CA PRO A 163 -11.28 -0.53 16.28
C PRO A 163 -9.80 -0.22 15.98
N LYS A 164 -9.31 -0.63 14.80
CA LYS A 164 -7.93 -0.38 14.36
C LYS A 164 -7.81 0.85 13.46
N ASN A 165 -8.92 1.49 13.10
CA ASN A 165 -8.90 2.75 12.39
C ASN A 165 -8.34 3.84 13.32
N ILE A 166 -7.26 4.48 12.90
CA ILE A 166 -6.59 5.55 13.67
C ILE A 166 -6.82 6.93 13.07
N GLY A 167 -7.68 7.02 12.06
CA GLY A 167 -8.06 8.25 11.39
C GLY A 167 -8.18 8.09 9.88
N SER A 168 -8.50 9.20 9.23
CA SER A 168 -8.51 9.29 7.76
C SER A 168 -7.69 10.48 7.31
N VAL A 169 -6.91 10.30 6.26
CA VAL A 169 -6.15 11.38 5.62
C VAL A 169 -6.84 11.70 4.30
N PRO A 170 -7.31 12.94 4.08
CA PRO A 170 -7.79 13.35 2.77
C PRO A 170 -6.58 13.42 1.82
N LEU A 171 -6.68 12.72 0.70
CA LEU A 171 -5.67 12.68 -0.35
C LEU A 171 -6.27 13.19 -1.65
N ILE A 172 -5.55 14.08 -2.32
CA ILE A 172 -5.90 14.53 -3.67
C ILE A 172 -5.00 13.78 -4.63
N LEU A 173 -5.60 13.00 -5.54
CA LEU A 173 -4.89 12.26 -6.58
C LEU A 173 -5.17 12.87 -7.95
N GLY A 174 -4.11 13.04 -8.75
CA GLY A 174 -4.22 13.23 -10.20
C GLY A 174 -3.98 11.90 -10.89
N LEU A 175 -5.06 11.20 -11.25
CA LEU A 175 -5.04 9.89 -11.88
C LEU A 175 -4.93 10.02 -13.41
N THR A 176 -4.17 9.15 -14.06
CA THR A 176 -4.05 9.13 -15.52
C THR A 176 -3.85 7.72 -16.05
N THR A 177 -4.27 7.44 -17.29
CA THR A 177 -3.87 6.21 -17.99
C THR A 177 -2.50 6.34 -18.65
N GLY A 178 -1.90 7.53 -18.64
CA GLY A 178 -0.57 7.79 -19.20
C GLY A 178 0.57 7.47 -18.23
N THR A 179 1.78 7.87 -18.61
CA THR A 179 2.97 7.79 -17.76
C THR A 179 3.14 9.07 -16.94
N LEU A 180 3.17 8.93 -15.62
CA LEU A 180 3.59 9.98 -14.69
C LEU A 180 5.04 9.77 -14.31
N SER A 181 5.79 10.86 -14.24
CA SER A 181 7.14 10.87 -13.71
C SER A 181 7.29 12.02 -12.72
N LYS A 182 7.93 11.75 -11.59
CA LYS A 182 8.26 12.74 -10.58
C LYS A 182 9.74 12.59 -10.24
N THR A 183 10.51 13.66 -10.43
CA THR A 183 11.94 13.69 -10.12
C THR A 183 12.17 14.46 -8.83
N ALA A 184 13.05 13.95 -7.99
CA ALA A 184 13.42 14.58 -6.75
C ALA A 184 14.25 15.85 -6.98
N VAL A 185 14.15 16.78 -6.03
CA VAL A 185 14.98 17.98 -5.98
C VAL A 185 15.91 17.93 -4.78
N ASP A 186 17.10 18.49 -4.92
CA ASP A 186 18.02 18.66 -3.80
C ASP A 186 17.78 20.03 -3.15
N LEU A 187 17.39 20.00 -1.89
CA LEU A 187 17.15 21.20 -1.09
C LEU A 187 18.32 21.41 -0.11
N PRO A 188 18.57 22.65 0.33
CA PRO A 188 19.68 22.95 1.24
C PRO A 188 19.68 22.12 2.53
N GLY A 189 18.50 21.74 3.02
CA GLY A 189 18.34 20.93 4.23
C GLY A 189 18.22 19.43 3.99
N GLN A 190 18.01 18.98 2.75
CA GLN A 190 17.77 17.57 2.43
C GLN A 190 17.89 17.31 0.92
N PRO A 191 18.73 16.36 0.48
CA PRO A 191 18.74 15.91 -0.92
C PRO A 191 17.56 14.97 -1.20
N ASN A 192 17.27 14.72 -2.48
CA ASN A 192 16.29 13.72 -2.93
C ASN A 192 14.87 13.93 -2.37
N VAL A 193 14.39 15.17 -2.39
CA VAL A 193 13.04 15.52 -1.94
C VAL A 193 12.06 15.43 -3.11
N PHE A 194 11.12 14.49 -3.05
CA PHE A 194 9.97 14.38 -3.93
C PHE A 194 8.79 15.21 -3.42
N CYS A 195 8.52 15.12 -2.11
CA CYS A 195 7.30 15.65 -1.50
C CYS A 195 7.65 16.60 -0.34
N GLY A 196 7.97 17.85 -0.68
CA GLY A 196 8.35 18.86 0.31
C GLY A 196 7.19 19.34 1.16
N PHE A 197 7.39 19.32 2.49
CA PHE A 197 6.57 19.97 3.50
C PHE A 197 7.43 20.81 4.44
N CYS A 198 6.89 21.93 4.92
CA CYS A 198 7.62 22.82 5.82
C CYS A 198 7.91 22.15 7.17
N ARG A 199 9.19 22.13 7.55
CA ARG A 199 9.70 21.48 8.76
C ARG A 199 10.60 22.40 9.57
N ASN A 200 10.70 22.11 10.86
CA ASN A 200 11.63 22.75 11.78
C ASN A 200 13.03 22.16 11.60
N LYS A 201 14.03 23.02 11.33
CA LYS A 201 15.43 22.61 11.07
C LYS A 201 16.07 21.90 12.25
N SER A 202 15.70 22.28 13.48
CA SER A 202 16.34 21.79 14.69
C SER A 202 15.72 20.51 15.22
N THR A 203 14.40 20.34 15.07
CA THR A 203 13.67 19.20 15.63
C THR A 203 13.19 18.19 14.60
N ASN A 204 13.35 18.48 13.30
CA ASN A 204 12.80 17.70 12.18
C ASN A 204 11.26 17.50 12.25
N GLN A 205 10.56 18.28 13.07
CA GLN A 205 9.10 18.25 13.13
C GLN A 205 8.50 18.98 11.94
N PHE A 206 7.45 18.41 11.35
CA PHE A 206 6.69 19.03 10.27
C PHE A 206 5.63 19.98 10.82
N LYS A 207 5.34 21.06 10.10
CA LYS A 207 4.29 22.00 10.48
C LYS A 207 2.95 21.28 10.47
N ASN A 208 2.14 21.55 11.48
CA ASN A 208 0.73 21.16 11.53
C ASN A 208 -0.16 22.42 11.58
N PRO A 209 -1.11 22.63 10.65
CA PRO A 209 -1.39 21.83 9.44
C PRO A 209 -0.19 21.75 8.49
N ALA A 210 -0.13 20.66 7.71
CA ALA A 210 0.94 20.45 6.74
C ALA A 210 0.94 21.56 5.67
N VAL A 211 2.10 22.16 5.43
CA VAL A 211 2.28 23.20 4.40
C VAL A 211 3.19 22.63 3.31
N PRO A 212 2.68 22.37 2.10
CA PRO A 212 3.50 21.90 0.99
C PRO A 212 4.50 22.98 0.56
N CYS A 213 5.68 22.56 0.16
CA CYS A 213 6.75 23.44 -0.26
C CYS A 213 7.57 22.81 -1.39
N THR A 214 8.21 23.65 -2.19
CA THR A 214 9.19 23.23 -3.21
C THR A 214 10.58 23.78 -2.93
N SER A 215 10.71 24.67 -1.94
CA SER A 215 11.98 25.23 -1.46
C SER A 215 11.82 25.84 -0.07
N ASP A 216 12.93 26.15 0.62
CA ASP A 216 12.92 26.85 1.90
C ASP A 216 12.19 28.21 1.83
N ALA A 217 12.18 28.87 0.66
CA ALA A 217 11.49 30.13 0.46
C ALA A 217 9.96 30.01 0.61
N SER A 218 9.39 28.84 0.25
CA SER A 218 7.96 28.56 0.45
C SER A 218 7.57 28.57 1.94
N CYS A 219 8.55 28.39 2.83
CA CYS A 219 8.36 28.28 4.27
C CYS A 219 8.82 29.54 5.04
N ALA A 220 9.27 30.58 4.35
CA ALA A 220 9.92 31.75 4.96
C ALA A 220 9.01 32.52 5.92
N SER A 221 7.70 32.53 5.69
CA SER A 221 6.71 33.20 6.54
C SER A 221 6.34 32.41 7.81
N LEU A 222 6.82 31.17 7.95
CA LEU A 222 6.48 30.30 9.06
C LEU A 222 7.50 30.40 10.18
N SER A 223 7.05 30.80 11.36
CA SER A 223 7.91 30.82 12.56
C SER A 223 8.35 29.40 12.94
N GLY A 224 9.66 29.15 12.96
CA GLY A 224 10.27 27.89 13.39
C GLY A 224 10.21 26.74 12.37
N PHE A 225 9.45 26.84 11.29
CA PHE A 225 9.32 25.79 10.26
C PHE A 225 9.82 26.27 8.90
N THR A 226 11.04 26.78 8.85
CA THR A 226 11.61 27.50 7.70
C THR A 226 12.38 26.63 6.71
N SER A 227 12.36 25.30 6.88
CA SER A 227 12.99 24.35 5.95
C SER A 227 11.93 23.62 5.16
N CYS A 228 12.21 23.37 3.89
CA CYS A 228 11.43 22.43 3.10
C CYS A 228 12.10 21.06 3.08
N GLY A 229 11.32 19.99 3.29
CA GLY A 229 11.82 18.62 3.24
C GLY A 229 10.70 17.59 3.36
N GLN A 230 11.06 16.31 3.34
CA GLN A 230 10.19 15.17 3.61
C GLN A 230 10.78 14.35 4.77
N ARG A 231 10.11 13.31 5.26
CA ARG A 231 10.58 12.55 6.44
C ARG A 231 11.99 12.01 6.22
N THR A 232 12.18 11.21 5.19
CA THR A 232 13.48 10.67 4.81
C THR A 232 13.80 10.99 3.35
N ALA A 233 15.08 11.21 3.02
CA ALA A 233 15.51 11.47 1.65
C ALA A 233 15.30 10.23 0.77
N GLY A 234 14.81 10.41 -0.47
CA GLY A 234 14.56 9.32 -1.42
C GLY A 234 13.08 9.03 -1.66
N ALA A 235 12.82 8.02 -2.50
CA ALA A 235 11.47 7.53 -2.76
C ALA A 235 11.26 6.22 -2.00
N PHE A 236 10.17 6.17 -1.22
CA PHE A 236 9.65 4.98 -0.50
C PHE A 236 10.58 4.36 0.56
N THR A 237 11.91 4.56 0.50
CA THR A 237 12.86 4.05 1.50
C THR A 237 14.08 4.97 1.66
N PRO A 238 14.81 4.87 2.80
CA PRO A 238 16.11 5.52 3.00
C PRO A 238 17.28 4.86 2.26
N LEU A 239 17.11 3.61 1.82
CA LEU A 239 18.22 2.69 1.53
C LEU A 239 18.64 2.73 0.06
N ASP A 240 17.77 3.16 -0.84
CA ASP A 240 18.08 3.32 -2.26
C ASP A 240 17.59 4.69 -2.75
N LEU A 241 18.52 5.55 -3.16
CA LEU A 241 18.26 6.93 -3.53
C LEU A 241 17.73 7.02 -4.97
N ALA A 242 16.56 6.42 -5.20
CA ALA A 242 15.82 6.62 -6.43
C ALA A 242 15.63 8.13 -6.65
N ARG A 243 16.05 8.63 -7.82
CA ARG A 243 15.91 10.05 -8.19
C ARG A 243 14.61 10.36 -8.90
N THR A 244 13.97 9.33 -9.47
CA THR A 244 12.77 9.49 -10.27
C THR A 244 11.81 8.35 -9.98
N ILE A 245 10.56 8.69 -9.69
CA ILE A 245 9.43 7.76 -9.61
C ILE A 245 8.75 7.82 -10.97
N THR A 246 8.53 6.67 -11.60
CA THR A 246 7.74 6.57 -12.83
C THR A 246 6.64 5.55 -12.64
N VAL A 247 5.40 5.93 -12.95
CA VAL A 247 4.23 5.05 -12.88
C VAL A 247 3.48 5.19 -14.19
N THR A 248 3.06 4.08 -14.79
CA THR A 248 2.34 4.07 -16.07
C THR A 248 0.99 3.42 -15.88
N GLY A 249 -0.07 4.13 -16.29
CA GLY A 249 -1.41 3.59 -16.37
C GLY A 249 -1.61 2.74 -17.63
N ILE A 250 -2.82 2.24 -17.81
CA ILE A 250 -3.23 1.41 -18.94
C ILE A 250 -4.54 1.98 -19.50
N PRO A 251 -4.56 2.52 -20.74
CA PRO A 251 -5.79 2.96 -21.38
C PRO A 251 -6.78 1.81 -21.58
N ALA A 252 -8.09 2.11 -21.57
CA ALA A 252 -9.12 1.07 -21.74
C ALA A 252 -9.21 0.52 -23.19
N GLY A 253 -8.55 1.17 -24.14
CA GLY A 253 -8.67 0.86 -25.57
C GLY A 253 -9.93 1.46 -26.21
N PRO A 254 -10.10 1.25 -27.53
CA PRO A 254 -11.17 1.91 -28.30
C PRO A 254 -12.58 1.56 -27.81
N LEU A 255 -13.40 2.58 -27.56
CA LEU A 255 -14.77 2.43 -27.08
C LEU A 255 -15.77 2.49 -28.23
N SER A 256 -16.87 1.73 -28.10
CA SER A 256 -18.02 1.79 -29.00
C SER A 256 -19.28 2.10 -28.20
N THR A 257 -20.18 2.90 -28.76
CA THR A 257 -21.46 3.25 -28.13
C THR A 257 -22.28 2.00 -27.86
N GLY A 258 -22.72 1.82 -26.61
CA GLY A 258 -23.44 0.62 -26.18
C GLY A 258 -22.62 -0.66 -26.16
N GLY A 259 -21.31 -0.58 -26.40
CA GLY A 259 -20.38 -1.71 -26.35
C GLY A 259 -20.15 -2.24 -24.92
N PRO A 260 -19.44 -3.37 -24.78
CA PRO A 260 -19.09 -3.91 -23.47
C PRO A 260 -18.16 -2.95 -22.70
N ARG A 261 -18.18 -3.04 -21.37
CA ARG A 261 -17.20 -2.37 -20.51
C ARG A 261 -15.79 -2.86 -20.85
N ARG A 262 -14.83 -1.94 -20.95
CA ARG A 262 -13.42 -2.24 -21.17
C ARG A 262 -12.59 -1.92 -19.92
N ALA A 263 -11.69 -2.82 -19.55
CA ALA A 263 -10.82 -2.63 -18.41
C ALA A 263 -9.61 -1.76 -18.78
N GLY A 264 -9.15 -0.96 -17.81
CA GLY A 264 -7.91 -0.20 -17.86
C GLY A 264 -7.37 0.02 -16.44
N ALA A 265 -6.30 0.80 -16.32
CA ALA A 265 -5.72 1.18 -15.04
C ALA A 265 -5.32 2.65 -15.02
N LEU A 266 -5.66 3.34 -13.94
CA LEU A 266 -5.22 4.69 -13.67
C LEU A 266 -4.02 4.64 -12.73
N ALA A 267 -3.01 5.45 -13.00
CA ALA A 267 -1.82 5.62 -12.18
C ALA A 267 -1.78 6.99 -11.53
N ALA A 268 -1.20 7.08 -10.32
CA ALA A 268 -0.94 8.34 -9.62
C ALA A 268 0.40 8.30 -8.89
N ILE A 269 1.07 9.46 -8.83
CA ILE A 269 2.12 9.79 -7.87
C ILE A 269 1.61 10.94 -7.03
N PHE A 270 1.65 10.81 -5.70
CA PHE A 270 1.07 11.78 -4.78
C PHE A 270 1.94 11.96 -3.54
N CYS A 271 1.66 13.00 -2.76
CA CYS A 271 2.38 13.34 -1.55
C CYS A 271 1.46 13.18 -0.35
N ILE A 272 1.88 12.39 0.63
CA ILE A 272 1.12 12.17 1.85
C ILE A 272 1.74 13.06 2.95
N PRO A 273 0.95 13.93 3.61
CA PRO A 273 1.42 14.72 4.74
C PRO A 273 1.64 13.83 5.98
N SER A 274 2.26 14.38 7.03
CA SER A 274 2.32 13.69 8.33
C SER A 274 0.90 13.41 8.84
N THR A 275 0.70 12.21 9.38
CA THR A 275 -0.54 11.77 10.02
C THR A 275 -0.60 12.18 11.48
N LEU A 276 0.49 12.77 12.01
CA LEU A 276 0.69 13.11 13.42
C LEU A 276 0.72 11.90 14.36
N ASN A 277 0.66 10.69 13.82
CA ASN A 277 0.86 9.45 14.55
C ASN A 277 2.28 8.96 14.31
N SER A 278 3.12 8.95 15.34
CA SER A 278 4.53 8.59 15.22
C SER A 278 4.76 7.17 14.70
N LEU A 279 3.87 6.22 15.01
CA LEU A 279 3.96 4.85 14.52
C LEU A 279 3.64 4.78 13.03
N ALA A 280 2.53 5.38 12.61
CA ALA A 280 2.13 5.37 11.21
C ALA A 280 3.07 6.18 10.31
N ASP A 281 3.50 7.36 10.78
CA ASP A 281 4.51 8.16 10.09
C ASP A 281 5.85 7.42 9.99
N SER A 282 6.15 6.56 10.97
CA SER A 282 7.35 5.75 10.93
C SER A 282 7.27 4.55 10.00
N ALA A 283 6.14 3.86 9.99
CA ALA A 283 5.90 2.72 9.12
C ALA A 283 5.78 3.14 7.65
N GLY A 284 5.05 4.23 7.36
CA GLY A 284 4.82 4.73 6.00
C GLY A 284 5.85 5.75 5.50
N ASP A 285 6.88 6.05 6.29
CA ASP A 285 7.86 7.13 6.04
C ASP A 285 7.21 8.49 5.69
N LEU A 286 6.22 8.90 6.50
CA LEU A 286 5.41 10.09 6.26
C LEU A 286 5.88 11.32 7.04
N PRO A 287 5.93 12.51 6.44
CA PRO A 287 5.47 12.83 5.09
C PRO A 287 6.44 12.37 4.00
N GLY A 288 5.90 11.89 2.89
CA GLY A 288 6.70 11.32 1.81
C GLY A 288 5.92 11.08 0.51
N PRO A 289 6.63 10.68 -0.56
CA PRO A 289 5.99 10.29 -1.80
C PRO A 289 5.29 8.94 -1.69
N ALA A 290 4.15 8.84 -2.36
CA ALA A 290 3.38 7.62 -2.56
C ALA A 290 3.07 7.44 -4.05
N ALA A 291 2.94 6.19 -4.48
CA ALA A 291 2.52 5.84 -5.82
C ALA A 291 1.47 4.73 -5.73
N GLY A 292 0.52 4.74 -6.65
CA GLY A 292 -0.54 3.75 -6.68
C GLY A 292 -1.19 3.64 -8.04
N SER A 293 -1.98 2.58 -8.21
CA SER A 293 -2.82 2.37 -9.37
C SER A 293 -4.23 1.97 -8.96
N ILE A 294 -5.23 2.33 -9.77
CA ILE A 294 -6.64 2.01 -9.58
C ILE A 294 -7.15 1.36 -10.85
N ALA A 295 -7.69 0.15 -10.73
CA ALA A 295 -8.36 -0.52 -11.85
C ALA A 295 -9.63 0.26 -12.23
N MET A 296 -9.88 0.39 -13.54
CA MET A 296 -11.07 1.08 -14.04
C MET A 296 -11.81 0.22 -15.07
N GLN A 297 -13.12 0.42 -15.17
CA GLN A 297 -13.94 -0.08 -16.27
C GLN A 297 -14.63 1.07 -16.97
N MET A 298 -14.47 1.14 -18.29
CA MET A 298 -14.98 2.22 -19.12
C MET A 298 -15.99 1.75 -20.15
N GLN A 299 -17.07 2.52 -20.34
CA GLN A 299 -18.09 2.24 -21.35
C GLN A 299 -18.63 3.54 -21.92
N LEU A 300 -18.79 3.59 -23.24
CA LEU A 300 -19.51 4.67 -23.90
C LEU A 300 -21.01 4.35 -23.88
N VAL A 301 -21.77 5.12 -23.11
CA VAL A 301 -23.22 4.97 -22.98
C VAL A 301 -23.96 5.67 -24.13
N PRO A 302 -25.17 5.20 -24.53
CA PRO A 302 -26.00 5.82 -25.57
C PRO A 302 -26.54 7.20 -25.21
#